data_AF-A0AAI9KVY7-F1
#
_entry.id   AF-A0AAI9KVY7-F1
#
_cell.length_a   1.000
_cell.length_b   1.000
_cell.length_c   1.000
_cell.angle_alpha   90.00
_cell.angle_beta   90.00
_cell.angle_gamma   90.00
#
_symmetry.space_group_name_H-M   'P 1'
#
loop_
_entity.id
_entity.type
_entity.pdbx_description
1 polymer ?
#
loop_
_entity_poly.entity_id
_entity_poly.type
_entity_poly.pdbx_seq_one_letter_code
_entity_poly.pdbx_strand_id
1 'polypeptide(L)'
;MKFSSWWRLAWLLPLLWLSGCGAGLDDYRGSRPGWDLARFFNGKLVAHGLVTDRSGEVTSRFRVEMQGHWREGKGELFEQFYFDDGRRQTRTWFLSKGADGHWRGTASDVVGEAVGKTEGFALNWRYQLDLALPDESVVRVSFDDWMYLLDDDRLINRAKISKFGIYLGEVILYIERLEQ
;
A
#
# COMPACT_ATOMS: atom_id res chain seq x y z
N MET A 1 -19.98 33.46 -55.47
CA MET A 1 -19.49 32.14 -55.02
C MET A 1 -18.94 32.27 -53.60
N LYS A 2 -19.73 31.86 -52.61
CA LYS A 2 -19.35 31.73 -51.19
C LYS A 2 -19.89 30.38 -50.70
N PHE A 3 -19.26 29.86 -49.64
CA PHE A 3 -19.59 28.67 -48.84
C PHE A 3 -18.99 27.33 -49.26
N SER A 4 -17.85 27.00 -48.64
CA SER A 4 -17.49 25.68 -48.06
C SER A 4 -16.03 25.80 -47.62
N SER A 5 -15.57 25.46 -46.42
CA SER A 5 -15.82 24.25 -45.66
C SER A 5 -15.47 24.53 -44.19
N TRP A 6 -16.44 24.90 -43.37
CA TRP A 6 -16.29 24.99 -41.91
C TRP A 6 -16.74 23.70 -41.19
N TRP A 7 -16.93 22.60 -41.92
CA TRP A 7 -17.62 21.40 -41.39
C TRP A 7 -16.71 20.25 -40.95
N ARG A 8 -15.38 20.40 -40.96
CA ARG A 8 -14.46 19.32 -40.55
C ARG A 8 -14.12 19.28 -39.06
N LEU A 9 -14.78 20.07 -38.22
CA LEU A 9 -14.49 20.15 -36.77
C LEU A 9 -15.53 19.48 -35.86
N ALA A 10 -16.40 18.62 -36.39
CA ALA A 10 -17.56 18.09 -35.64
C ALA A 10 -17.58 16.56 -35.46
N TRP A 11 -16.43 15.87 -35.49
CA TRP A 11 -16.34 14.42 -35.26
C TRP A 11 -15.21 14.02 -34.29
N LEU A 12 -15.05 14.76 -33.18
CA LEU A 12 -14.40 14.22 -31.98
C LEU A 12 -15.47 14.05 -30.91
N LEU A 13 -16.11 12.88 -30.98
CA LEU A 13 -17.11 12.41 -30.02
C LEU A 13 -16.60 12.53 -28.57
N PRO A 14 -17.50 12.82 -27.63
CA PRO A 14 -17.19 13.04 -26.23
C PRO A 14 -16.88 11.70 -25.55
N LEU A 15 -15.62 11.50 -25.13
CA LEU A 15 -15.22 10.30 -24.38
C LEU A 15 -14.47 10.63 -23.08
N LEU A 16 -14.87 11.70 -22.39
CA LEU A 16 -14.22 12.16 -21.15
C LEU A 16 -15.14 12.14 -19.92
N TRP A 17 -16.03 11.14 -19.84
CA TRP A 17 -16.86 10.90 -18.65
C TRP A 17 -16.88 9.43 -18.25
N LEU A 18 -15.74 8.74 -18.37
CA LEU A 18 -15.50 7.54 -17.58
C LEU A 18 -15.00 7.99 -16.20
N SER A 19 -15.89 8.55 -15.39
CA SER A 19 -15.67 8.59 -13.94
C SER A 19 -15.76 7.15 -13.44
N GLY A 20 -14.65 6.43 -13.54
CA GLY A 20 -14.49 5.13 -12.91
C GLY A 20 -14.66 5.33 -11.40
N CYS A 21 -15.75 4.81 -10.86
CA CYS A 21 -15.95 4.72 -9.42
C CYS A 21 -14.93 3.70 -8.90
N GLY A 22 -13.76 4.18 -8.48
CA GLY A 22 -12.83 3.37 -7.71
C GLY A 22 -13.46 3.05 -6.36
N ALA A 23 -13.20 1.86 -5.83
CA ALA A 23 -13.64 1.51 -4.48
C ALA A 23 -13.00 2.49 -3.47
N GLY A 24 -13.85 3.12 -2.68
CA GLY A 24 -13.48 3.99 -1.57
C GLY A 24 -13.46 3.22 -0.25
N LEU A 25 -12.85 3.81 0.77
CA LEU A 25 -12.79 3.17 2.08
C LEU A 25 -14.19 3.08 2.72
N ASP A 26 -15.05 4.07 2.45
CA ASP A 26 -16.42 4.11 2.95
C ASP A 26 -17.32 2.99 2.40
N ASP A 27 -16.94 2.35 1.28
CA ASP A 27 -17.67 1.21 0.72
C ASP A 27 -17.64 -0.02 1.64
N TYR A 28 -16.69 -0.05 2.58
CA TYR A 28 -16.52 -1.14 3.55
C TYR A 28 -17.17 -0.84 4.91
N ARG A 29 -17.88 0.29 5.06
CA ARG A 29 -18.50 0.67 6.33
C ARG A 29 -19.50 -0.39 6.80
N GLY A 30 -19.35 -0.85 8.04
CA GLY A 30 -20.22 -1.86 8.65
C GLY A 30 -19.93 -3.30 8.22
N SER A 31 -18.93 -3.53 7.36
CA SER A 31 -18.47 -4.88 7.04
C SER A 31 -17.72 -5.53 8.21
N ARG A 32 -17.63 -6.86 8.19
CA ARG A 32 -16.90 -7.68 9.16
C ARG A 32 -15.80 -8.48 8.43
N PRO A 33 -14.72 -8.88 9.11
CA PRO A 33 -14.36 -8.56 10.50
C PRO A 33 -14.08 -7.07 10.71
N GLY A 34 -14.25 -6.59 11.95
CA GLY A 34 -13.82 -5.22 12.29
C GLY A 34 -12.31 -5.21 12.53
N TRP A 35 -11.60 -4.25 11.97
CA TRP A 35 -10.15 -4.25 12.05
C TRP A 35 -9.60 -3.51 13.29
N ASP A 36 -8.98 -4.27 14.20
CA ASP A 36 -8.02 -3.77 15.18
C ASP A 36 -6.57 -3.97 14.68
N LEU A 37 -5.96 -2.89 14.18
CA LEU A 37 -4.58 -2.89 13.65
C LEU A 37 -3.57 -3.28 14.73
N ALA A 38 -3.75 -2.77 15.95
CA ALA A 38 -2.84 -3.03 17.06
C ALA A 38 -2.86 -4.50 17.45
N ARG A 39 -4.04 -5.13 17.48
CA ARG A 39 -4.16 -6.58 17.72
C ARG A 39 -3.48 -7.39 16.63
N PHE A 40 -3.76 -7.10 15.36
CA PHE A 40 -3.26 -7.91 14.24
C PHE A 40 -1.74 -7.93 14.19
N PHE A 41 -1.11 -6.75 14.24
CA PHE A 41 0.34 -6.60 14.15
C PHE A 41 1.07 -6.75 15.49
N ASN A 42 0.46 -7.30 16.55
CA ASN A 42 1.14 -7.57 17.81
C ASN A 42 1.56 -9.05 17.90
N GLY A 43 2.86 -9.29 18.05
CA GLY A 43 3.44 -10.63 18.06
C GLY A 43 4.22 -10.94 16.77
N LYS A 44 4.38 -12.25 16.50
CA LYS A 44 5.14 -12.75 15.35
C LYS A 44 4.22 -12.88 14.14
N LEU A 45 4.68 -12.41 12.98
CA LEU A 45 3.99 -12.60 11.71
C LEU A 45 4.99 -13.05 10.64
N VAL A 46 4.47 -13.70 9.61
CA VAL A 46 5.19 -13.97 8.37
C VAL A 46 4.40 -13.41 7.21
N ALA A 47 5.11 -12.92 6.20
CA ALA A 47 4.50 -12.55 4.94
C ALA A 47 5.19 -13.20 3.76
N HIS A 48 4.42 -13.43 2.70
CA HIS A 48 4.90 -13.88 1.40
C HIS A 48 4.33 -12.98 0.33
N GLY A 49 5.20 -12.45 -0.53
CA GLY A 49 4.77 -11.48 -1.51
C GLY A 49 5.58 -11.48 -2.79
N LEU A 50 5.09 -10.69 -3.74
CA LEU A 50 5.68 -10.44 -5.03
C LEU A 50 5.60 -8.96 -5.39
N VAL A 51 6.51 -8.54 -6.26
CA VAL A 51 6.49 -7.22 -6.90
C VAL A 51 6.20 -7.44 -8.38
N THR A 52 5.27 -6.68 -8.93
CA THR A 52 5.07 -6.62 -10.39
C THR A 52 5.46 -5.26 -10.92
N ASP A 53 5.86 -5.21 -12.19
CA ASP A 53 5.99 -3.96 -12.91
C ASP A 53 4.63 -3.46 -13.43
N ARG A 54 4.64 -2.37 -14.22
CA ARG A 54 3.44 -1.79 -14.84
C ARG A 54 2.77 -2.68 -15.89
N SER A 55 3.46 -3.68 -16.43
CA SER A 55 2.90 -4.65 -17.37
C SER A 55 2.22 -5.83 -16.66
N GLY A 56 2.46 -5.99 -15.35
CA GLY A 56 2.02 -7.12 -14.55
C GLY A 56 3.02 -8.27 -14.51
N GLU A 57 4.20 -8.11 -15.09
CA GLU A 57 5.28 -9.08 -14.98
C GLU A 57 5.81 -9.13 -13.54
N VAL A 58 5.96 -10.33 -12.98
CA VAL A 58 6.55 -10.53 -11.65
C VAL A 58 8.06 -10.32 -11.74
N THR A 59 8.57 -9.29 -11.07
CA THR A 59 9.98 -8.91 -11.11
C THR A 59 10.75 -9.34 -9.87
N SER A 60 10.07 -9.63 -8.76
CA SER A 60 10.69 -10.16 -7.55
C SER A 60 9.67 -10.89 -6.67
N ARG A 61 10.14 -11.86 -5.89
CA ARG A 61 9.38 -12.52 -4.83
C ARG A 61 10.13 -12.41 -3.52
N PHE A 62 9.41 -12.34 -2.41
CA PHE A 62 10.03 -12.17 -1.12
C PHE A 62 9.23 -12.82 0.00
N ARG A 63 9.94 -13.10 1.09
CA ARG A 63 9.38 -13.46 2.39
C ARG A 63 9.73 -12.35 3.38
N VAL A 64 8.82 -12.04 4.29
CA VAL A 64 9.07 -11.10 5.39
C VAL A 64 8.85 -11.81 6.71
N GLU A 65 9.81 -11.72 7.61
CA GLU A 65 9.60 -12.06 9.01
C GLU A 65 9.33 -10.78 9.78
N MET A 66 8.27 -10.77 10.58
CA MET A 66 7.83 -9.58 11.30
C MET A 66 7.70 -9.86 12.79
N GLN A 67 8.05 -8.87 13.59
CA GLN A 67 7.87 -8.90 15.03
C GLN A 67 7.32 -7.55 15.48
N GLY A 68 6.06 -7.55 15.90
CA GLY A 68 5.40 -6.37 16.43
C GLY A 68 5.31 -6.38 17.95
N HIS A 69 5.35 -5.17 18.52
CA HIS A 69 5.18 -4.92 19.94
C HIS A 69 4.30 -3.69 20.12
N TRP A 70 3.17 -3.85 20.83
CA TRP A 70 2.28 -2.75 21.15
C TRP A 70 2.27 -2.42 22.64
N ARG A 71 2.43 -1.14 22.98
CA ARG A 71 2.33 -0.62 24.35
C ARG A 71 1.73 0.79 24.33
N GLU A 72 0.76 1.04 25.21
CA GLU A 72 0.18 2.38 25.43
C GLU A 72 -0.29 3.09 24.14
N GLY A 73 -0.88 2.34 23.21
CA GLY A 73 -1.38 2.89 21.94
C GLY A 73 -0.28 3.23 20.92
N LYS A 74 0.96 2.81 21.17
CA LYS A 74 2.09 2.89 20.23
C LYS A 74 2.53 1.47 19.84
N GLY A 75 2.82 1.29 18.55
CA GLY A 75 3.32 0.05 17.99
C GLY A 75 4.73 0.22 17.46
N GLU A 76 5.57 -0.78 17.68
CA GLU A 76 6.83 -0.98 16.96
C GLU A 76 6.69 -2.25 16.15
N LEU A 77 6.86 -2.19 14.82
CA LEU A 77 6.80 -3.35 13.93
C LEU A 77 8.14 -3.46 13.20
N PHE A 78 8.96 -4.42 13.62
CA PHE A 78 10.18 -4.78 12.91
C PHE A 78 9.85 -5.74 11.78
N GLU A 79 10.43 -5.49 10.60
CA GLU A 79 10.26 -6.26 9.37
C GLU A 79 11.64 -6.63 8.82
N GLN A 80 11.85 -7.92 8.53
CA GLN A 80 13.05 -8.44 7.87
C GLN A 80 12.64 -9.10 6.55
N PHE A 81 13.02 -8.48 5.44
CA PHE A 81 12.75 -8.93 4.08
C PHE A 81 13.86 -9.86 3.58
N TYR A 82 13.44 -10.91 2.89
CA TYR A 82 14.28 -11.89 2.19
C TYR A 82 13.80 -12.00 0.74
N PHE A 83 14.58 -11.47 -0.19
CA PHE A 83 14.25 -11.47 -1.61
C PHE A 83 14.78 -12.73 -2.29
N ASP A 84 14.15 -13.12 -3.40
CA ASP A 84 14.53 -14.29 -4.19
C ASP A 84 15.86 -14.16 -4.93
N ASP A 85 16.37 -12.94 -5.08
CA ASP A 85 17.71 -12.63 -5.56
C ASP A 85 18.80 -12.68 -4.46
N GLY A 86 18.42 -13.02 -3.22
CA GLY A 86 19.31 -13.12 -2.07
C GLY A 86 19.50 -11.82 -1.29
N ARG A 87 18.95 -10.68 -1.75
CA ARG A 87 18.99 -9.42 -0.98
C ARG A 87 18.21 -9.56 0.33
N ARG A 88 18.65 -8.78 1.32
CA ARG A 88 17.99 -8.63 2.62
C ARG A 88 17.84 -7.16 2.94
N GLN A 89 16.68 -6.81 3.49
CA GLN A 89 16.38 -5.45 3.92
C GLN A 89 15.63 -5.50 5.24
N THR A 90 15.80 -4.48 6.07
CA THR A 90 15.04 -4.31 7.30
C THR A 90 14.26 -3.01 7.27
N ARG A 91 13.11 -2.99 7.91
CA ARG A 91 12.36 -1.77 8.23
C ARG A 91 11.77 -1.89 9.62
N THR A 92 11.79 -0.79 10.38
CA THR A 92 11.06 -0.72 11.64
C THR A 92 10.05 0.41 11.55
N TRP A 93 8.77 0.07 11.65
CA TRP A 93 7.69 1.05 11.74
C TRP A 93 7.42 1.42 13.19
N PHE A 94 7.25 2.71 13.43
CA PHE A 94 6.70 3.26 14.66
C PHE A 94 5.30 3.78 14.38
N LEU A 95 4.29 3.13 14.95
CA LEU A 95 2.88 3.33 14.64
C LEU A 95 2.16 3.96 15.84
N SER A 96 1.21 4.85 15.58
CA SER A 96 0.32 5.39 16.62
C SER A 96 -1.02 5.84 16.03
N LYS A 97 -2.06 5.87 16.86
CA LYS A 97 -3.36 6.42 16.47
C LYS A 97 -3.45 7.88 16.87
N GLY A 98 -3.74 8.75 15.91
CA GLY A 98 -3.98 10.17 16.18
C GLY A 98 -5.33 10.44 16.81
N ALA A 99 -5.47 11.65 17.35
CA ALA A 99 -6.72 12.14 17.93
C ALA A 99 -7.86 12.26 16.90
N ASP A 100 -7.52 12.39 15.62
CA ASP A 100 -8.43 12.39 14.46
C ASP A 100 -8.90 10.98 14.07
N GLY A 101 -8.43 9.94 14.76
CA GLY A 101 -8.76 8.55 14.47
C GLY A 101 -7.94 7.92 13.35
N HIS A 102 -7.07 8.69 12.68
CA HIS A 102 -6.15 8.20 11.66
C HIS A 102 -4.93 7.54 12.29
N TRP A 103 -4.47 6.47 11.67
CA TRP A 103 -3.18 5.86 12.01
C TRP A 103 -2.05 6.65 11.37
N ARG A 104 -0.95 6.81 12.12
CA ARG A 104 0.30 7.44 11.67
C ARG A 104 1.46 6.48 11.83
N GLY A 105 2.42 6.55 10.91
CA GLY A 105 3.59 5.69 10.93
C GLY A 105 4.85 6.39 10.46
N THR A 106 5.97 6.09 11.11
CA THR A 106 7.30 6.53 10.64
C THR A 106 8.24 5.33 10.53
N ALA A 107 9.21 5.44 9.63
CA ALA A 107 10.32 4.52 9.49
C ALA A 107 11.52 5.30 8.92
N SER A 108 12.72 4.73 8.96
CA SER A 108 13.96 5.42 8.55
C SER A 108 13.99 5.84 7.08
N ASP A 109 13.27 5.12 6.22
CA ASP A 109 13.18 5.35 4.77
C ASP A 109 11.85 6.02 4.34
N VAL A 110 10.98 6.34 5.30
CA VAL A 110 9.71 7.02 5.07
C VAL A 110 9.91 8.52 5.14
N VAL A 111 9.39 9.22 4.14
CA VAL A 111 9.47 10.68 4.05
C VAL A 111 8.27 11.27 4.78
N GLY A 112 8.52 11.89 5.93
CA GLY A 112 7.47 12.44 6.79
C GLY A 112 6.75 11.32 7.56
N GLU A 113 5.43 11.28 7.45
CA GLU A 113 4.60 10.25 8.09
C GLU A 113 3.76 9.52 7.06
N ALA A 114 3.65 8.21 7.23
CA ALA A 114 2.60 7.42 6.65
C ALA A 114 1.28 7.70 7.36
N VAL A 115 0.18 7.74 6.61
CA VAL A 115 -1.15 8.00 7.14
C VAL A 115 -2.10 6.92 6.65
N GLY A 116 -2.93 6.39 7.55
CA GLY A 116 -3.99 5.49 7.14
C GLY A 116 -5.28 5.60 7.92
N LYS A 117 -6.32 5.01 7.33
CA LYS A 117 -7.68 4.97 7.87
C LYS A 117 -8.26 3.57 7.68
N THR A 118 -8.94 3.08 8.70
CA THR A 118 -9.63 1.78 8.73
C THR A 118 -11.14 1.96 8.58
N GLU A 119 -11.79 1.12 7.79
CA GLU A 119 -13.25 0.93 7.78
C GLU A 119 -13.55 -0.56 7.55
N GLY A 120 -14.38 -1.16 8.42
CA GLY A 120 -14.69 -2.59 8.33
C GLY A 120 -13.43 -3.47 8.37
N PHE A 121 -13.26 -4.31 7.35
CA PHE A 121 -12.09 -5.19 7.19
C PHE A 121 -10.92 -4.53 6.41
N ALA A 122 -11.07 -3.27 5.98
CA ALA A 122 -10.11 -2.60 5.10
C ALA A 122 -9.32 -1.48 5.81
N LEU A 123 -8.06 -1.33 5.42
CA LEU A 123 -7.18 -0.21 5.77
C LEU A 123 -6.62 0.34 4.47
N ASN A 124 -6.72 1.66 4.30
CA ASN A 124 -5.92 2.36 3.30
C ASN A 124 -4.78 3.09 3.99
N TRP A 125 -3.54 2.84 3.55
CA TRP A 125 -2.30 3.33 4.13
C TRP A 125 -1.44 3.97 3.04
N ARG A 126 -1.04 5.23 3.25
CA ARG A 126 -0.37 6.04 2.22
C ARG A 126 0.90 6.66 2.76
N TYR A 127 1.97 6.58 1.98
CA TYR A 127 3.27 7.10 2.37
C TYR A 127 4.17 7.35 1.16
N GLN A 128 5.28 8.03 1.41
CA GLN A 128 6.37 8.20 0.47
C GLN A 128 7.63 7.53 1.01
N LEU A 129 8.36 6.89 0.12
CA LEU A 129 9.54 6.11 0.46
C LEU A 129 10.70 6.49 -0.45
N ASP A 130 11.87 6.68 0.15
CA ASP A 130 13.12 6.93 -0.57
C ASP A 130 13.80 5.56 -0.84
N LEU A 131 13.61 5.05 -2.06
CA LEU A 131 14.15 3.76 -2.50
C LEU A 131 15.60 3.93 -2.96
N ALA A 132 16.53 3.25 -2.30
CA ALA A 132 17.90 3.10 -2.80
C ALA A 132 17.92 2.06 -3.94
N LEU A 133 18.38 2.49 -5.11
CA LEU A 133 18.58 1.64 -6.27
C LEU A 133 19.98 1.00 -6.27
N PRO A 134 20.21 -0.06 -7.08
CA PRO A 134 21.51 -0.72 -7.15
C PRO A 134 22.67 0.19 -7.57
N ASP A 135 22.39 1.30 -8.24
CA ASP A 135 23.36 2.31 -8.67
C ASP A 135 23.58 3.42 -7.62
N GLU A 136 23.19 3.17 -6.37
CA GLU A 136 23.24 4.11 -5.22
C GLU A 136 22.34 5.34 -5.35
N SER A 137 21.61 5.49 -6.47
CA SER A 137 20.65 6.57 -6.60
C SER A 137 19.44 6.35 -5.70
N VAL A 138 18.91 7.44 -5.15
CA VAL A 138 17.71 7.42 -4.32
C VAL A 138 16.53 7.93 -5.14
N VAL A 139 15.48 7.11 -5.23
CA VAL A 139 14.25 7.47 -5.91
C VAL A 139 13.10 7.52 -4.92
N ARG A 140 12.50 8.71 -4.80
CA ARG A 140 11.24 8.87 -4.08
C ARG A 140 10.07 8.30 -4.87
N VAL A 141 9.31 7.42 -4.24
CA VAL A 141 8.06 6.86 -4.75
C VAL A 141 6.93 7.02 -3.74
N SER A 142 5.70 7.00 -4.24
CA SER A 142 4.48 7.01 -3.45
C SER A 142 3.87 5.61 -3.42
N PHE A 143 3.49 5.18 -2.22
CA PHE A 143 2.79 3.94 -1.95
C PHE A 143 1.34 4.23 -1.55
N ASP A 144 0.40 3.52 -2.17
CA ASP A 144 -1.03 3.48 -1.80
C ASP A 144 -1.41 2.03 -1.50
N ASP A 145 -1.36 1.70 -0.22
CA ASP A 145 -1.49 0.36 0.33
C ASP A 145 -2.95 0.13 0.73
N TRP A 146 -3.55 -0.86 0.10
CA TRP A 146 -4.82 -1.40 0.50
C TRP A 146 -4.58 -2.73 1.17
N MET A 147 -4.94 -2.79 2.44
CA MET A 147 -4.91 -4.01 3.18
C MET A 147 -6.33 -4.47 3.47
N TYR A 148 -6.52 -5.78 3.45
CA TYR A 148 -7.81 -6.42 3.62
C TYR A 148 -7.65 -7.60 4.58
N LEU A 149 -8.32 -7.50 5.71
CA LEU A 149 -8.38 -8.56 6.70
C LEU A 149 -9.27 -9.70 6.16
N LEU A 150 -8.72 -10.91 6.08
CA LEU A 150 -9.45 -12.11 5.65
C LEU A 150 -10.14 -12.78 6.84
N ASP A 151 -9.42 -12.89 7.95
CA ASP A 151 -9.87 -13.43 9.23
C ASP A 151 -9.02 -12.81 10.38
N ASP A 152 -9.11 -13.35 11.59
CA ASP A 152 -8.38 -12.82 12.76
C ASP A 152 -6.86 -12.88 12.64
N ASP A 153 -6.32 -13.74 11.76
CA ASP A 153 -4.90 -14.06 11.65
C ASP A 153 -4.31 -13.82 10.26
N ARG A 154 -5.15 -13.57 9.25
CA ARG A 154 -4.73 -13.46 7.84
C ARG A 154 -5.17 -12.16 7.19
N LEU A 155 -4.27 -11.59 6.39
CA LEU A 155 -4.46 -10.33 5.69
C LEU A 155 -3.81 -10.38 4.30
N ILE A 156 -4.43 -9.71 3.33
CA ILE A 156 -3.81 -9.38 2.04
C ILE A 156 -3.47 -7.90 2.03
N ASN A 157 -2.23 -7.56 1.71
CA ASN A 157 -1.84 -6.20 1.33
C ASN A 157 -1.60 -6.14 -0.18
N ARG A 158 -2.14 -5.09 -0.80
CA ARG A 158 -1.90 -4.68 -2.17
C ARG A 158 -1.48 -3.22 -2.18
N ALA A 159 -0.23 -2.97 -2.52
CA ALA A 159 0.38 -1.66 -2.54
C ALA A 159 0.66 -1.20 -3.97
N LYS A 160 0.07 -0.08 -4.39
CA LYS A 160 0.40 0.53 -5.68
C LYS A 160 1.60 1.45 -5.53
N ILE A 161 2.60 1.29 -6.40
CA ILE A 161 3.78 2.14 -6.45
C ILE A 161 3.61 3.15 -7.58
N SER A 162 3.85 4.42 -7.29
CA SER A 162 3.85 5.48 -8.30
C SER A 162 4.96 6.49 -8.10
N LYS A 163 5.34 7.19 -9.17
CA LYS A 163 6.28 8.33 -9.12
C LYS A 163 5.70 9.47 -9.93
N PHE A 164 5.57 10.64 -9.33
CA PHE A 164 4.90 11.80 -9.94
C PHE A 164 3.51 11.49 -10.52
N GLY A 165 2.76 10.62 -9.85
CA GLY A 165 1.43 10.15 -10.31
C GLY A 165 1.45 9.09 -11.40
N ILE A 166 2.63 8.70 -11.90
CA ILE A 166 2.77 7.64 -12.91
C ILE A 166 2.89 6.29 -12.20
N TYR A 167 2.01 5.36 -12.53
CA TYR A 167 2.04 3.99 -12.02
C TYR A 167 3.31 3.26 -12.47
N LEU A 168 4.00 2.65 -11.52
CA LEU A 168 5.24 1.90 -11.76
C LEU A 168 5.06 0.39 -11.62
N GLY A 169 4.13 -0.05 -10.78
CA GLY A 169 3.93 -1.45 -10.43
C GLY A 169 3.20 -1.60 -9.11
N GLU A 170 3.11 -2.82 -8.62
CA GLU A 170 2.46 -3.13 -7.34
C GLU A 170 3.23 -4.16 -6.53
N VAL A 171 3.05 -4.10 -5.21
CA VAL A 171 3.44 -5.15 -4.28
C VAL A 171 2.19 -5.84 -3.80
N ILE A 172 2.17 -7.16 -3.84
CA ILE A 172 1.10 -7.97 -3.26
C ILE A 172 1.73 -8.91 -2.25
N LEU A 173 1.22 -8.93 -1.02
CA LEU A 173 1.66 -9.87 -0.01
C LEU A 173 0.49 -10.40 0.82
N TYR A 174 0.58 -11.67 1.15
CA TYR A 174 -0.21 -12.33 2.18
C TYR A 174 0.57 -12.27 3.49
N ILE A 175 -0.10 -11.84 4.56
CA ILE A 175 0.46 -11.71 5.91
C ILE A 175 -0.35 -12.63 6.83
N GLU A 176 0.35 -13.41 7.63
CA GLU A 176 -0.24 -14.33 8.61
C GLU A 176 0.42 -14.18 9.98
N ARG A 177 -0.39 -14.12 11.03
CA ARG A 177 0.07 -14.22 12.41
C ARG A 177 0.53 -15.64 12.68
N LEU A 178 1.70 -15.77 13.28
CA LEU A 178 2.19 -17.05 13.76
C LEU A 178 1.65 -17.24 15.18
N GLU A 179 0.69 -18.15 15.35
CA GLU A 179 0.19 -18.55 16.67
C GLU A 179 1.38 -18.93 17.57
N GLN A 180 1.35 -18.47 18.83
CA GLN A 180 2.21 -18.94 19.91
C GLN A 180 1.46 -19.95 20.75
#